data_AF-A0A1H5A4S7-F1
#
_entry.id   AF-A0A1H5A4S7-F1
#
_cell.length_a   1.000
_cell.length_b   1.000
_cell.length_c   1.000
_cell.angle_alpha   90.00
_cell.angle_beta   90.00
_cell.angle_gamma   90.00
#
_symmetry.space_group_name_H-M   'P 1'
#
loop_
_entity.id
_entity.type
_entity.pdbx_description
1 polymer ?
#
loop_
_entity_poly.entity_id
_entity_poly.type
_entity_poly.pdbx_seq_one_letter_code
_entity_poly.pdbx_strand_id
1 'polypeptide(L)' 'MAVRAIRTPKTHPDHETIGRTFKAWDGHKYVCDSWEENLGFWMTRVDAPAEHRADQHSEFRRNVSEAAIGRTFHLIHQP' A
#
# COMPACT_ATOMS: atom_id res chain seq x y z
N MET A 1 -6.57 11.61 -12.56
CA MET A 1 -5.27 10.97 -12.87
C MET A 1 -5.32 9.54 -12.39
N ALA A 2 -5.18 8.57 -13.29
CA ALA A 2 -5.24 7.15 -12.92
C ALA A 2 -3.90 6.74 -12.27
N VAL A 3 -3.93 6.40 -10.98
CA VAL A 3 -2.78 5.81 -10.29
C VAL A 3 -2.55 4.43 -10.90
N ARG A 4 -1.49 4.31 -11.70
CA ARG A 4 -1.08 3.05 -12.33
C ARG A 4 -0.76 2.06 -11.20
N ALA A 5 -1.62 1.06 -10.99
CA ALA A 5 -1.43 0.05 -9.96
C ALA A 5 -0.11 -0.69 -10.21
N ILE A 6 0.84 -0.56 -9.29
CA ILE A 6 2.12 -1.27 -9.32
C ILE A 6 1.83 -2.66 -8.77
N ARG A 7 1.65 -3.65 -9.66
CA ARG A 7 1.46 -5.04 -9.25
C ARG A 7 2.82 -5.66 -9.02
N THR A 8 3.16 -6.04 -7.80
CA THR A 8 4.31 -6.94 -7.57
C THR A 8 4.08 -8.29 -8.26
N PRO A 9 5.14 -9.04 -8.60
CA PRO A 9 5.02 -10.30 -9.34
C PRO A 9 4.31 -11.44 -8.59
N LYS A 10 4.03 -11.30 -7.28
CA LYS A 10 3.34 -12.30 -6.45
C LYS A 10 2.05 -11.78 -5.79
N THR A 11 1.41 -10.80 -6.41
CA THR A 11 0.14 -10.29 -5.88
C THR A 11 -0.93 -11.39 -5.99
N HIS A 12 -1.41 -11.92 -4.85
CA HIS A 12 -2.61 -12.77 -4.85
C HIS A 12 -3.77 -11.94 -5.42
N PRO A 13 -4.45 -12.37 -6.49
CA PRO A 13 -5.34 -11.50 -7.27
C PRO A 13 -6.60 -11.03 -6.53
N ASP A 14 -6.94 -11.63 -5.39
CA ASP A 14 -8.29 -11.54 -4.80
C ASP A 14 -8.38 -10.83 -3.43
N HIS A 15 -7.34 -10.13 -2.97
CA HIS A 15 -7.47 -9.39 -1.71
C HIS A 15 -8.15 -8.03 -1.94
N GLU A 16 -9.35 -7.85 -1.39
CA GLU A 16 -10.17 -6.63 -1.54
C GLU A 16 -9.47 -5.33 -1.14
N THR A 17 -8.43 -5.43 -0.30
CA THR A 17 -7.60 -4.34 0.20
C THR A 17 -6.68 -3.76 -0.88
N ILE A 18 -6.26 -4.58 -1.85
CA ILE A 18 -5.29 -4.19 -2.88
C ILE A 18 -5.93 -3.16 -3.81
N GLY A 19 -5.18 -2.10 -4.13
CA GLY A 19 -5.64 -0.95 -4.89
C GLY A 19 -6.37 0.11 -4.07
N ARG A 20 -6.71 -0.16 -2.81
CA ARG A 20 -7.32 0.84 -1.93
C ARG A 20 -6.27 1.83 -1.42
N THR A 21 -6.72 3.06 -1.12
CA THR A 21 -5.88 4.11 -0.56
C THR A 21 -6.20 4.30 0.92
N PHE A 22 -5.16 4.40 1.73
CA PHE A 22 -5.21 4.56 3.17
C PHE A 22 -4.48 5.83 3.60
N LYS A 23 -4.93 6.43 4.70
CA LYS A 23 -4.22 7.51 5.40
C LYS A 23 -3.54 6.94 6.62
N ALA A 24 -2.24 7.13 6.73
CA ALA A 24 -1.48 6.74 7.92
C ALA A 24 -1.41 7.88 8.94
N TRP A 25 -0.96 7.56 10.16
CA TRP A 25 -0.79 8.52 11.26
C TRP A 25 0.26 9.59 11.00
N ASP A 26 1.23 9.31 10.11
CA ASP A 26 2.21 10.29 9.65
C ASP A 26 1.60 11.35 8.70
N GLY A 27 0.30 11.27 8.42
CA GLY A 27 -0.43 12.21 7.57
C GLY A 27 -0.33 11.90 6.08
N HIS A 28 0.53 10.96 5.67
CA HIS A 28 0.71 10.58 4.28
C HIS A 28 -0.37 9.59 3.82
N LYS A 29 -0.58 9.57 2.50
CA LYS A 29 -1.48 8.64 1.83
C LYS A 29 -0.68 7.52 1.21
N TYR A 30 -1.17 6.30 1.37
CA TYR A 30 -0.55 5.10 0.87
C TYR A 30 -1.56 4.32 0.04
N VAL A 31 -1.14 3.76 -1.08
CA VAL A 31 -1.90 2.75 -1.81
C VAL A 31 -1.42 1.37 -1.37
N CYS A 32 -2.36 0.47 -1.10
CA CYS A 32 -2.02 -0.94 -0.94
C CYS A 32 -1.73 -1.52 -2.32
N ASP A 33 -0.45 -1.73 -2.65
CA ASP A 33 -0.04 -2.16 -3.99
C ASP A 33 0.02 -3.69 -4.13
N SER A 34 0.35 -4.39 -3.04
CA SER A 34 0.42 -5.84 -3.03
C SER A 34 0.29 -6.48 -1.66
N TRP A 35 0.28 -7.80 -1.66
CA TRP A 35 0.24 -8.64 -0.48
C TRP A 35 1.07 -9.91 -0.69
N GLU A 36 1.73 -10.39 0.36
CA GLU A 36 2.47 -11.65 0.40
C GLU A 36 2.09 -12.44 1.67
N GLU A 37 1.80 -13.73 1.55
CA GLU A 37 1.28 -14.57 2.65
C GLU A 37 2.09 -14.50 3.96
N ASN A 38 3.42 -14.43 3.86
CA ASN A 38 4.31 -14.42 5.03
C ASN A 38 4.72 -13.01 5.50
N LEU A 39 4.38 -11.97 4.73
CA LEU A 39 4.79 -10.59 5.03
C LEU A 39 3.58 -9.66 5.24
N GLY A 40 2.42 -9.98 4.71
CA GLY A 40 1.24 -9.10 4.72
C GLY A 40 1.23 -8.13 3.55
N PHE A 41 0.66 -6.94 3.76
CA PHE A 41 0.39 -5.95 2.73
C PHE A 41 1.54 -4.96 2.55
N TRP A 42 1.81 -4.61 1.29
CA TRP A 42 2.70 -3.53 0.94
C TRP A 42 1.91 -2.25 0.66
N MET A 43 2.33 -1.19 1.34
CA MET A 43 1.74 0.14 1.33
C MET A 43 2.76 1.10 0.75
N THR A 44 2.50 1.60 -0.47
CA THR A 44 3.36 2.57 -1.15
C THR A 44 2.78 3.97 -1.05
N ARG A 45 3.59 4.95 -0.64
CA ARG A 45 3.21 6.36 -0.61
C ARG A 45 2.79 6.85 -1.99
N VAL A 46 1.67 7.58 -2.04
CA VAL A 46 1.12 8.11 -3.30
C VAL A 46 2.06 9.14 -3.94
N ASP A 47 2.81 9.88 -3.13
CA ASP A 47 3.78 10.90 -3.55
C ASP A 47 5.19 10.32 -3.77
N ALA A 48 5.38 9.01 -3.64
CA ALA A 48 6.67 8.37 -3.87
C ALA A 48 7.21 8.63 -5.28
N PRO A 49 8.48 9.04 -5.43
CA PRO A 49 9.15 9.10 -6.74
C PRO A 49 9.15 7.73 -7.41
N ALA A 50 9.03 7.70 -8.74
CA ALA A 50 8.83 6.45 -9.49
C ALA A 50 9.92 5.40 -9.24
N GLU A 51 11.17 5.84 -9.09
CA GLU A 51 12.33 5.00 -8.77
C GLU A 51 12.26 4.32 -7.40
N HIS A 52 11.57 4.91 -6.42
CA HIS A 52 11.49 4.39 -5.04
C HIS A 52 10.24 3.55 -4.77
N ARG A 53 9.26 3.52 -5.70
CA ARG A 53 8.00 2.78 -5.48
C ARG A 53 8.16 1.27 -5.38
N ALA A 54 9.21 0.72 -5.98
CA ALA A 54 9.50 -0.72 -5.94
C ALA A 54 10.50 -1.08 -4.83
N ASP A 55 11.13 -0.08 -4.20
CA ASP A 55 12.15 -0.30 -3.19
C ASP A 55 11.51 -0.80 -1.89
N GLN A 56 11.88 -2.00 -1.46
CA GLN A 56 11.39 -2.62 -0.23
C GLN A 56 11.96 -1.95 1.03
N HIS A 57 13.07 -1.23 0.91
CA HIS A 57 13.80 -0.60 2.01
C HIS A 57 13.79 0.94 1.91
N SER A 58 12.68 1.51 1.47
CA SER A 58 12.49 2.95 1.34
C SER A 58 11.51 3.51 2.37
N GLU A 59 11.69 4.78 2.75
CA GLU A 59 10.71 5.52 3.54
C GLU A 59 9.33 5.62 2.86
N PHE A 60 9.28 5.42 1.54
CA PHE A 60 8.09 5.50 0.71
C PHE A 60 7.27 4.22 0.66
N ARG A 61 7.79 3.09 1.14
CA ARG A 61 7.12 1.80 1.03
C ARG A 61 7.21 1.04 2.34
N ARG A 62 6.07 0.57 2.84
CA ARG A 62 5.98 -0.12 4.13
C ARG A 62 5.28 -1.45 3.98
N ASN A 63 5.78 -2.44 4.70
CA ASN A 63 5.09 -3.69 4.89
C ASN A 63 4.26 -3.63 6.19
N VAL A 64 3.02 -4.10 6.13
CA VAL A 64 2.09 -4.09 7.25
C VAL A 64 1.32 -5.41 7.33
N SER A 65 1.13 -5.92 8.54
CA SER A 65 0.25 -7.07 8.74
C SER A 65 -1.21 -6.69 8.50
N GLU A 66 -2.05 -7.67 8.17
CA GLU A 66 -3.50 -7.46 8.00
C GLU A 66 -4.14 -6.80 9.24
N ALA A 67 -3.75 -7.25 10.43
CA ALA A 67 -4.23 -6.70 11.70
C ALA A 67 -3.85 -5.23 11.94
N ALA A 68 -2.87 -4.69 11.21
CA ALA A 68 -2.49 -3.28 11.29
C ALA A 68 -3.39 -2.39 10.41
N ILE A 69 -4.03 -2.96 9.38
CA ILE A 69 -4.98 -2.23 8.53
C ILE A 69 -6.22 -1.89 9.36
N GLY A 70 -6.67 -0.63 9.29
CA GLY A 70 -7.73 -0.10 10.15
C GLY A 70 -7.27 0.39 11.53
N ARG A 71 -6.07 -0.01 12.01
CA ARG A 71 -5.47 0.53 13.25
C ARG A 71 -4.49 1.65 12.96
N THR A 72 -3.57 1.42 12.03
CA THR A 72 -2.52 2.37 11.63
C THR A 72 -2.74 2.98 10.26
N PHE A 73 -3.44 2.26 9.37
CA PHE A 73 -3.81 2.70 8.03
C PHE A 73 -5.33 2.78 7.92
N HIS A 74 -5.86 4.00 7.86
CA HIS A 74 -7.30 4.26 7.83
C HIS A 74 -7.77 4.37 6.39
N LEU A 75 -8.77 3.57 6.00
CA LEU A 75 -9.28 3.56 4.63
C LEU A 75 -9.83 4.94 4.27
N ILE A 76 -9.38 5.50 3.14
CA ILE A 76 -9.96 6.72 2.60
C ILE A 76 -11.15 6.33 1.74
N HIS A 77 -12.35 6.50 2.28
CA HIS A 77 -13.57 6.42 1.49
C HIS A 77 -13.60 7.61 0.54
N GLN A 78 -13.50 7.37 -0.76
CA GLN A 78 -13.83 8.39 -1.75
C GLN A 78 -15.36 8.55 -1.76
N PRO A 79 -15.87 9.81 -1.75
CA PRO A 79 -17.30 10.07 -1.83
C PRO A 79 -17.90 9.66 -3.18
#